data_AF-A0A4Q3C9L4-F1
#
_entry.id   AF-A0A4Q3C9L4-F1
#
_cell.length_a   1.000
_cell.length_b   1.000
_cell.length_c   1.000
_cell.angle_alpha   90.00
_cell.angle_beta   90.00
_cell.angle_gamma   90.00
#
_symmetry.space_group_name_H-M   'P 1'
#
loop_
_entity.id
_entity.type
_entity.pdbx_description
1 polymer ?
#
loop_
_entity_poly.entity_id
_entity_poly.type
_entity_poly.pdbx_seq_one_letter_code
_entity_poly.pdbx_strand_id
1 'polypeptide(L)'
;IVFDPVMVATSGGILADEATIDAFKPLMDIATLVTPNLPEIAALTGMPVGNHEAIAAAAHTLVGLHDCAVLAKGGHAEGARVMDTLILADGDFVTFDDPRIETRHTHGTGCTLSSAIATLAAHGQPLPHAVRVARQFVRQAIERAPGFGEGAGPLGHHAVRGG
;
A
#
# COMPACT_ATOMS: atom_id res chain seq x y z
N ILE A 1 -12.90 1.92 7.44
CA ILE A 1 -12.78 1.83 5.96
C ILE A 1 -11.32 1.72 5.58
N VAL A 2 -10.94 0.87 4.62
CA VAL A 2 -9.57 0.85 4.05
C VAL A 2 -9.67 1.33 2.61
N PHE A 3 -8.94 2.39 2.28
CA PHE A 3 -8.99 3.03 0.97
C PHE A 3 -7.64 2.92 0.26
N ASP A 4 -7.64 2.32 -0.93
CA ASP A 4 -6.46 2.21 -1.80
C ASP A 4 -6.63 3.19 -2.97
N PRO A 5 -5.93 4.34 -2.97
CA PRO A 5 -6.12 5.40 -3.96
C PRO A 5 -5.39 5.06 -5.26
N VAL A 6 -5.86 4.03 -5.97
CA VAL A 6 -5.21 3.55 -7.19
C VAL A 6 -5.29 4.61 -8.29
N MET A 7 -4.14 5.20 -8.65
CA MET A 7 -4.05 6.30 -9.63
C MET A 7 -3.49 5.87 -11.01
N VAL A 8 -2.96 4.65 -11.12
CA VAL A 8 -2.37 4.12 -12.36
C VAL A 8 -2.92 2.73 -12.63
N ALA A 9 -3.36 2.50 -13.87
CA ALA A 9 -3.81 1.19 -14.29
C ALA A 9 -2.63 0.22 -14.35
N THR A 10 -2.90 -1.07 -14.13
CA THR A 10 -1.90 -2.12 -14.36
C THR A 10 -1.34 -2.11 -15.80
N SER A 11 -2.13 -1.63 -16.76
CA SER A 11 -1.71 -1.44 -18.15
C SER A 11 -0.85 -0.19 -18.40
N GLY A 12 -0.53 0.59 -17.36
CA GLY A 12 0.30 1.81 -17.44
C GLY A 12 -0.45 3.09 -17.80
N GLY A 13 -1.78 3.04 -17.92
CA GLY A 13 -2.60 4.24 -18.14
C GLY A 13 -2.75 5.08 -16.87
N ILE A 14 -2.71 6.42 -17.00
CA ILE A 14 -3.10 7.34 -15.92
C ILE A 14 -4.60 7.16 -15.67
N LEU A 15 -4.99 6.83 -14.44
CA LEU A 15 -6.39 6.65 -14.04
C LEU A 15 -6.95 7.86 -13.29
N ALA A 16 -6.09 8.66 -12.65
CA ALA A 16 -6.52 9.80 -11.86
C ALA A 16 -6.07 11.11 -12.53
N ASP A 17 -7.04 11.86 -13.02
CA ASP A 17 -6.90 13.29 -13.29
C ASP A 17 -7.12 14.11 -12.00
N GLU A 18 -6.98 15.42 -12.10
CA GLU A 18 -7.18 16.34 -10.97
C GLU A 18 -8.57 16.18 -10.32
N ALA A 19 -9.62 16.01 -11.14
CA ALA A 19 -10.97 15.79 -10.64
C ALA A 19 -11.12 14.48 -9.86
N THR A 20 -10.43 13.42 -10.29
CA THR A 20 -10.41 12.13 -9.61
C THR A 20 -9.66 12.24 -8.27
N ILE A 21 -8.54 12.95 -8.23
CA ILE A 21 -7.80 13.22 -6.99
C ILE A 21 -8.65 14.02 -6.01
N ASP A 22 -9.39 15.03 -6.49
CA ASP A 22 -10.32 15.79 -5.66
C ASP A 22 -11.45 14.92 -5.10
N ALA A 23 -11.95 13.95 -5.88
CA ALA A 23 -12.95 12.99 -5.42
C ALA A 23 -12.41 12.00 -4.37
N PHE A 24 -11.10 11.80 -4.26
CA PHE A 24 -10.50 10.94 -3.24
C PHE A 24 -10.48 11.59 -1.86
N LYS A 25 -10.42 12.92 -1.77
CA LYS A 25 -10.39 13.65 -0.48
C LYS A 25 -11.54 13.26 0.46
N PRO A 26 -12.82 13.33 0.07
CA PRO A 26 -13.91 12.92 0.95
C PRO A 26 -13.91 11.42 1.28
N LEU A 27 -13.28 10.57 0.46
CA LEU A 27 -13.12 9.14 0.77
C LEU A 27 -12.03 8.91 1.82
N MET A 28 -10.95 9.71 1.78
CA MET A 28 -9.88 9.70 2.78
C MET A 28 -10.36 10.23 4.12
N ASP A 29 -11.22 11.26 4.14
CA ASP A 29 -11.79 11.85 5.37
C ASP A 29 -12.62 10.85 6.20
N ILE A 30 -13.12 9.78 5.57
CA ILE A 30 -13.88 8.70 6.24
C ILE A 30 -13.07 7.39 6.34
N ALA A 31 -11.83 7.39 5.86
CA ALA A 31 -10.97 6.22 5.90
C ALA A 31 -10.39 6.01 7.29
N THR A 32 -10.30 4.74 7.69
CA THR A 32 -9.50 4.34 8.87
C THR A 32 -8.03 4.20 8.48
N LEU A 33 -7.79 3.74 7.25
CA LEU A 33 -6.47 3.56 6.67
C LEU A 33 -6.51 3.91 5.19
N VAL A 34 -5.55 4.70 4.73
CA VAL A 34 -5.26 4.93 3.31
C VAL A 34 -3.94 4.25 2.97
N THR A 35 -3.84 3.57 1.82
CA THR A 35 -2.67 2.76 1.45
C THR A 35 -1.96 3.25 0.19
N PRO A 36 -1.51 4.51 0.09
CA PRO A 36 -0.92 5.02 -1.16
C PRO A 36 0.50 4.46 -1.40
N ASN A 37 0.88 4.29 -2.66
CA ASN A 37 2.28 4.10 -3.06
C ASN A 37 3.01 5.45 -3.23
N LEU A 38 4.33 5.44 -3.45
CA LEU A 38 5.11 6.69 -3.54
C LEU A 38 4.60 7.66 -4.62
N PRO A 39 4.35 7.24 -5.88
CA PRO A 39 3.71 8.13 -6.86
C PRO A 39 2.36 8.71 -6.41
N GLU A 40 1.51 7.89 -5.80
CA GLU A 40 0.20 8.32 -5.29
C GLU A 40 0.35 9.34 -4.14
N ILE A 41 1.32 9.17 -3.24
CA ILE A 41 1.61 10.15 -2.18
C ILE A 41 1.99 11.50 -2.78
N ALA A 42 2.87 11.50 -3.79
CA ALA A 42 3.29 12.73 -4.44
C ALA A 42 2.12 13.43 -5.14
N ALA A 43 1.24 12.68 -5.80
CA ALA A 43 0.05 13.22 -6.44
C ALA A 43 -0.99 13.77 -5.44
N LEU A 44 -1.21 13.07 -4.32
CA LEU A 44 -2.17 13.48 -3.29
C LEU A 44 -1.71 14.71 -2.49
N THR A 45 -0.39 14.84 -2.26
CA THR A 45 0.17 15.91 -1.42
C THR A 45 0.77 17.07 -2.20
N GLY A 46 1.12 16.85 -3.48
CA GLY A 46 1.97 17.77 -4.25
C GLY A 46 3.41 17.87 -3.74
N MET A 47 3.82 17.00 -2.81
CA MET A 47 5.14 17.02 -2.18
C MET A 47 6.10 16.03 -2.85
N PRO A 48 7.42 16.33 -2.86
CA PRO A 48 8.42 15.37 -3.34
C PRO A 48 8.53 14.18 -2.38
N VAL A 49 8.82 12.99 -2.93
CA VAL A 49 8.96 11.72 -2.18
C VAL A 49 10.29 11.01 -2.49
N GLY A 50 11.35 11.77 -2.71
CA GLY A 50 12.63 11.27 -3.23
C GLY A 50 13.54 10.55 -2.22
N ASN A 51 13.23 10.62 -0.92
CA ASN A 51 13.98 9.94 0.13
C ASN A 51 13.07 9.61 1.32
N HIS A 52 13.59 8.87 2.30
CA HIS A 52 12.82 8.40 3.45
C HIS A 52 12.19 9.53 4.27
N GLU A 53 12.92 10.62 4.51
CA GLU A 53 12.43 11.78 5.27
C GLU A 53 11.29 12.49 4.52
N ALA A 54 11.44 12.67 3.21
CA ALA A 54 10.43 13.29 2.36
C ALA A 54 9.16 12.45 2.27
N ILE A 55 9.30 11.12 2.18
CA ILE A 55 8.16 10.18 2.21
C ILE A 55 7.43 10.27 3.55
N ALA A 56 8.15 10.27 4.67
CA ALA A 56 7.56 10.38 6.00
C ALA A 56 6.82 11.72 6.16
N ALA A 57 7.44 12.83 5.75
CA ALA A 57 6.83 14.16 5.82
C ALA A 57 5.53 14.23 4.98
N ALA A 58 5.55 13.73 3.74
CA ALA A 58 4.38 13.72 2.88
C ALA A 58 3.26 12.82 3.45
N ALA A 59 3.60 11.66 4.00
CA ALA A 59 2.63 10.78 4.64
C ALA A 59 2.03 11.40 5.91
N HIS A 60 2.82 12.10 6.75
CA HIS A 60 2.32 12.87 7.89
C HIS A 60 1.36 13.98 7.45
N THR A 61 1.64 14.65 6.34
CA THR A 61 0.72 15.64 5.77
C THR A 61 -0.64 15.01 5.45
N LEU A 62 -0.68 13.82 4.83
CA LEU A 62 -1.93 13.12 4.56
C LEU A 62 -2.70 12.76 5.83
N VAL A 63 -2.01 12.29 6.87
CA VAL A 63 -2.64 12.04 8.17
C VAL A 63 -3.27 13.31 8.73
N GLY A 64 -2.53 14.43 8.72
CA GLY A 64 -3.03 15.70 9.26
C GLY A 64 -4.16 16.33 8.44
N LEU A 65 -4.21 16.08 7.14
CA LEU A 65 -5.28 16.58 6.26
C LEU A 65 -6.59 15.79 6.40
N HIS A 66 -6.50 14.49 6.65
CA HIS A 66 -7.66 13.58 6.54
C HIS A 66 -7.99 12.84 7.84
N ASP A 67 -7.26 13.07 8.93
CA ASP A 67 -7.43 12.42 10.25
C ASP A 67 -7.52 10.88 10.15
N CYS A 68 -6.69 10.30 9.29
CA CYS A 68 -6.68 8.86 9.01
C CYS A 68 -5.27 8.30 9.09
N ALA A 69 -5.14 6.99 9.35
CA ALA A 69 -3.84 6.34 9.25
C ALA A 69 -3.41 6.22 7.78
N VAL A 70 -2.10 6.26 7.52
CA VAL A 70 -1.52 6.18 6.17
C VAL A 70 -0.45 5.11 6.12
N LEU A 71 -0.60 4.11 5.24
CA LEU A 71 0.44 3.14 4.90
C LEU A 71 1.13 3.55 3.61
N ALA A 72 2.27 4.24 3.73
CA ALA A 72 3.09 4.64 2.61
C ALA A 72 3.86 3.43 2.05
N LYS A 73 3.45 2.93 0.88
CA LYS A 73 4.03 1.73 0.25
C LYS A 73 5.27 2.07 -0.58
N GLY A 74 6.43 1.55 -0.19
CA GLY A 74 7.72 1.79 -0.84
C GLY A 74 8.10 0.75 -1.91
N GLY A 75 7.19 -0.16 -2.29
CA GLY A 75 7.47 -1.21 -3.30
C GLY A 75 8.05 -0.71 -4.65
N HIS A 76 7.83 0.56 -4.99
CA HIS A 76 8.35 1.23 -6.19
C HIS A 76 9.78 1.79 -6.06
N ALA A 77 10.33 1.88 -4.84
CA ALA A 77 11.69 2.37 -4.63
C ALA A 77 12.72 1.34 -5.12
N GLU A 78 13.85 1.80 -5.67
CA GLU A 78 14.94 0.90 -6.07
C GLU A 78 15.65 0.26 -4.86
N GLY A 79 16.30 -0.89 -5.08
CA GLY A 79 17.17 -1.54 -4.10
C GLY A 79 16.68 -2.89 -3.59
N ALA A 80 17.53 -3.54 -2.78
CA ALA A 80 17.34 -4.91 -2.31
C ALA A 80 16.29 -5.08 -1.19
N ARG A 81 15.70 -3.99 -0.71
CA ARG A 81 14.75 -3.98 0.42
C ARG A 81 13.52 -3.14 0.06
N VAL A 82 12.37 -3.54 0.60
CA VAL A 82 11.08 -2.86 0.45
C VAL A 82 10.65 -2.35 1.81
N MET A 83 10.61 -1.03 1.96
CA MET A 83 10.18 -0.36 3.17
C MET A 83 8.79 0.22 2.98
N ASP A 84 7.82 -0.17 3.81
CA ASP A 84 6.58 0.63 3.95
C ASP A 84 6.55 1.25 5.34
N THR A 85 5.97 2.44 5.44
CA THR A 85 5.80 3.15 6.71
C THR A 85 4.32 3.33 6.98
N LEU A 86 3.84 2.79 8.09
CA LEU A 86 2.51 3.06 8.61
C LEU A 86 2.61 4.24 9.58
N ILE A 87 1.87 5.30 9.33
CA ILE A 87 1.67 6.42 10.24
C ILE A 87 0.24 6.34 10.76
N LEU A 88 0.09 6.33 12.08
CA LEU A 88 -1.20 6.29 12.77
C LEU A 88 -1.77 7.71 12.90
N ALA A 89 -3.08 7.80 13.16
CA ALA A 89 -3.78 9.09 13.27
C ALA A 89 -3.26 9.96 14.44
N ASP A 90 -2.71 9.35 15.48
CA ASP A 90 -2.06 10.02 16.62
C ASP A 90 -0.62 10.50 16.31
N GLY A 91 -0.10 10.18 15.12
CA GLY A 91 1.25 10.54 14.68
C GLY A 91 2.32 9.49 14.99
N ASP A 92 2.01 8.43 15.74
CA ASP A 92 2.93 7.31 15.92
C ASP A 92 3.18 6.59 14.59
N PHE A 93 4.37 6.02 14.40
CA PHE A 93 4.70 5.34 13.15
C PHE A 93 5.41 4.00 13.37
N VAL A 94 5.24 3.12 12.39
CA VAL A 94 5.88 1.81 12.31
C VAL A 94 6.42 1.60 10.92
N THR A 95 7.71 1.32 10.81
CA THR A 95 8.35 0.94 9.56
C THR A 95 8.44 -0.57 9.44
N PHE A 96 8.06 -1.08 8.27
CA PHE A 96 8.15 -2.49 7.90
C PHE A 96 9.19 -2.65 6.82
N ASP A 97 10.19 -3.50 7.07
CA ASP A 97 11.33 -3.66 6.20
C ASP A 97 11.54 -5.13 5.87
N ASP A 98 11.34 -5.47 4.59
CA ASP A 98 11.48 -6.83 4.08
C ASP A 98 12.42 -6.90 2.87
N PRO A 99 13.13 -8.02 2.65
CA PRO A 99 13.88 -8.24 1.42
C PRO A 99 12.99 -8.14 0.18
N ARG A 100 13.47 -7.48 -0.87
CA ARG A 100 12.81 -7.47 -2.18
C ARG A 100 12.77 -8.90 -2.74
N ILE A 101 11.62 -9.30 -3.24
CA ILE A 101 11.46 -10.56 -3.97
C ILE A 101 11.54 -10.23 -5.46
N GLU A 102 12.58 -10.72 -6.14
CA GLU A 102 12.72 -10.57 -7.59
C GLU A 102 11.65 -11.43 -8.28
N THR A 103 10.61 -10.78 -8.80
CA THR A 103 9.49 -11.46 -9.47
C THR A 103 8.85 -10.56 -10.52
N ARG A 104 8.31 -11.18 -11.58
CA ARG A 104 7.42 -10.52 -12.54
C ARG A 104 5.96 -10.47 -12.06
N HIS A 105 5.62 -11.22 -11.01
CA HIS A 105 4.26 -11.42 -10.51
C HIS A 105 3.92 -10.40 -9.41
N THR A 106 3.90 -9.12 -9.78
CA THR A 106 3.60 -8.01 -8.86
C THR A 106 2.18 -7.46 -9.03
N HIS A 107 1.46 -7.91 -10.05
CA HIS A 107 0.08 -7.50 -10.30
C HIS A 107 -0.86 -7.96 -9.17
N GLY A 108 -1.72 -7.06 -8.69
CA GLY A 108 -2.68 -7.34 -7.63
C GLY A 108 -2.13 -7.24 -6.21
N THR A 109 -0.82 -7.08 -6.01
CA THR A 109 -0.19 -7.02 -4.68
C THR A 109 -0.79 -5.94 -3.78
N GLY A 110 -1.07 -4.75 -4.33
CA GLY A 110 -1.74 -3.66 -3.62
C GLY A 110 -3.15 -4.03 -3.16
N CYS A 111 -4.02 -4.46 -4.09
CA CYS A 111 -5.39 -4.85 -3.77
C CYS A 111 -5.45 -5.97 -2.72
N THR A 112 -4.54 -6.94 -2.81
CA THR A 112 -4.43 -8.05 -1.85
C THR A 112 -4.01 -7.56 -0.48
N LEU A 113 -3.01 -6.67 -0.42
CA LEU A 113 -2.56 -6.07 0.83
C LEU A 113 -3.72 -5.34 1.50
N SER A 114 -4.40 -4.45 0.77
CA SER A 114 -5.53 -3.65 1.28
C SER A 114 -6.69 -4.53 1.74
N SER A 115 -7.02 -5.58 0.98
CA SER A 115 -8.07 -6.54 1.34
C SER A 115 -7.73 -7.35 2.60
N ALA A 116 -6.48 -7.81 2.73
CA ALA A 116 -6.02 -8.53 3.91
C ALA A 116 -6.01 -7.63 5.16
N ILE A 117 -5.57 -6.38 5.04
CA ILE A 117 -5.62 -5.41 6.14
C ILE A 117 -7.08 -5.14 6.55
N ALA A 118 -7.97 -4.89 5.59
CA ALA A 118 -9.39 -4.66 5.85
C ALA A 118 -10.03 -5.83 6.61
N THR A 119 -9.70 -7.07 6.21
CA THR A 119 -10.18 -8.29 6.86
C THR A 119 -9.73 -8.37 8.32
N LEU A 120 -8.43 -8.16 8.58
CA LEU A 120 -7.87 -8.22 9.94
C LEU A 120 -8.40 -7.09 10.83
N ALA A 121 -8.52 -5.87 10.30
CA ALA A 121 -9.10 -4.74 11.01
C ALA A 121 -10.57 -4.99 11.37
N ALA A 122 -11.35 -5.60 10.46
CA ALA A 122 -12.74 -6.00 10.74
C ALA A 122 -12.85 -7.06 11.86
N HIS A 123 -11.79 -7.85 12.08
CA HIS A 123 -11.66 -8.76 13.23
C HIS A 123 -11.12 -8.08 14.51
N GLY A 124 -11.07 -6.73 14.54
CA GLY A 124 -10.64 -5.96 15.71
C GLY A 124 -9.12 -5.97 15.94
N GLN A 125 -8.33 -6.40 14.95
CA GLN A 125 -6.88 -6.38 15.08
C GLN A 125 -6.34 -4.94 14.96
N PRO A 126 -5.37 -4.53 15.80
CA PRO A 126 -4.71 -3.23 15.67
C PRO A 126 -4.02 -3.07 14.31
N LEU A 127 -4.04 -1.86 13.73
CA LEU A 127 -3.48 -1.60 12.39
C LEU A 127 -2.03 -2.07 12.23
N PRO A 128 -1.08 -1.80 13.17
CA PRO A 128 0.29 -2.30 13.01
C PRO A 128 0.38 -3.83 12.94
N HIS A 129 -0.51 -4.55 13.62
CA HIS A 129 -0.59 -6.00 13.54
C HIS A 129 -1.21 -6.44 12.20
N ALA A 130 -2.33 -5.82 11.81
CA ALA A 130 -3.02 -6.10 10.56
C ALA A 130 -2.10 -5.91 9.34
N VAL A 131 -1.35 -4.81 9.28
CA VAL A 131 -0.37 -4.53 8.21
C VAL A 131 0.73 -5.59 8.19
N ARG A 132 1.29 -5.96 9.34
CA ARG A 132 2.35 -6.98 9.41
C ARG A 132 1.91 -8.32 8.82
N VAL A 133 0.75 -8.81 9.26
CA VAL A 133 0.21 -10.10 8.81
C VAL A 133 -0.18 -10.04 7.33
N ALA A 134 -0.79 -8.94 6.89
CA ALA A 134 -1.15 -8.75 5.49
C ALA A 134 0.09 -8.71 4.57
N ARG A 135 1.18 -8.05 4.99
CA ARG A 135 2.46 -8.08 4.27
C ARG A 135 3.00 -9.50 4.15
N GLN A 136 3.03 -10.26 5.25
CA GLN A 136 3.46 -11.66 5.24
C GLN A 136 2.61 -12.51 4.27
N PHE A 137 1.30 -12.31 4.28
CA PHE A 137 0.39 -12.98 3.36
C PHE A 137 0.71 -12.67 1.89
N VAL A 138 0.89 -11.41 1.53
CA VAL A 138 1.24 -11.00 0.15
C VAL A 138 2.59 -11.57 -0.26
N ARG A 139 3.59 -11.54 0.62
CA ARG A 139 4.91 -12.12 0.35
C ARG A 139 4.82 -13.62 0.06
N GLN A 140 4.11 -14.38 0.88
CA GLN A 140 3.88 -15.80 0.63
C GLN A 140 3.10 -16.04 -0.67
N ALA A 141 2.14 -15.17 -1.02
CA ALA A 141 1.40 -15.25 -2.28
C ALA A 141 2.28 -14.97 -3.51
N ILE A 142 3.28 -14.10 -3.38
CA ILE A 142 4.31 -13.84 -4.40
C ILE A 142 5.23 -15.05 -4.54
N GLU A 143 5.75 -15.57 -3.45
CA GLU A 143 6.68 -16.73 -3.46
C GLU A 143 6.01 -18.00 -4.01
N ARG A 144 4.70 -18.14 -3.79
CA ARG A 144 3.90 -19.27 -4.27
C ARG A 144 3.17 -18.97 -5.59
N ALA A 145 3.48 -17.85 -6.25
CA ALA A 145 2.83 -17.48 -7.51
C ALA A 145 3.12 -18.57 -8.57
N PRO A 146 2.08 -19.16 -9.19
CA PRO A 146 2.21 -20.41 -9.96
C PRO A 146 2.93 -20.29 -11.32
N GLY A 147 3.67 -19.21 -11.60
CA GLY A 147 4.50 -19.07 -12.80
C GLY A 147 3.76 -19.05 -14.14
N PHE A 148 2.42 -18.97 -14.16
CA PHE A 148 1.63 -18.99 -15.40
C PHE A 148 1.75 -17.67 -16.21
N GLY A 149 2.03 -17.81 -17.50
CA GLY A 149 2.07 -16.72 -18.50
C GLY A 149 3.45 -16.08 -18.72
N GLU A 150 3.70 -15.53 -19.91
CA GLU A 150 4.96 -14.84 -20.25
C GLU A 150 5.02 -13.37 -19.77
N GLY A 151 3.96 -12.85 -19.14
CA GLY A 151 3.85 -11.47 -18.63
C GLY A 151 3.76 -11.34 -17.10
N ALA A 152 3.22 -10.22 -16.60
CA ALA A 152 2.96 -9.98 -15.18
C ALA A 152 1.79 -10.85 -14.68
N GLY A 153 2.07 -12.13 -14.43
CA GLY A 153 1.05 -13.11 -14.04
C GLY A 153 0.44 -12.87 -12.64
N PRO A 154 -0.74 -13.43 -12.36
CA PRO A 154 -1.50 -13.22 -11.13
C PRO A 154 -0.79 -13.80 -9.90
N LEU A 155 -1.09 -13.23 -8.73
CA LEU A 155 -0.63 -13.75 -7.44
C LEU A 155 -1.31 -15.08 -7.09
N GLY A 156 -0.58 -15.93 -6.37
CA GLY A 156 -1.07 -17.22 -5.88
C GLY A 156 -1.94 -17.11 -4.62
N HIS A 157 -2.99 -16.27 -4.61
CA HIS A 157 -3.86 -16.07 -3.43
C HIS A 157 -4.39 -17.38 -2.84
N HIS A 158 -4.73 -18.33 -3.71
CA HIS A 158 -5.29 -19.63 -3.34
C HIS A 158 -4.28 -20.57 -2.66
N ALA A 159 -2.98 -20.29 -2.77
CA ALA A 159 -1.91 -21.14 -2.25
C ALA A 159 -1.45 -20.75 -0.83
N VAL A 160 -1.92 -19.62 -0.28
CA VAL A 160 -1.60 -19.21 1.08
C VAL A 160 -2.61 -19.82 2.04
N ARG A 161 -2.28 -21.00 2.59
CA ARG A 161 -3.00 -21.61 3.71
C ARG A 161 -2.33 -21.19 5.01
N GLY A 162 -3.12 -20.64 5.93
CA GLY A 162 -2.67 -20.26 7.27
C GLY A 162 -2.02 -21.45 7.98
N GLY A 163 -0.82 -21.22 8.49
CA GLY A 163 -0.15 -22.10 9.45
C GLY A 163 -0.48 -21.64 10.87
#